data_AF-A0A7X8UAL3-F1
#
_entry.id   AF-A0A7X8UAL3-F1
#
_cell.length_a   1.000
_cell.length_b   1.000
_cell.length_c   1.000
_cell.angle_alpha   90.00
_cell.angle_beta   90.00
_cell.angle_gamma   90.00
#
_symmetry.space_group_name_H-M   'P 1'
#
loop_
_entity.id
_entity.type
_entity.pdbx_description
1 polymer ?
#
loop_
_entity_poly.entity_id
_entity_poly.type
_entity_poly.pdbx_seq_one_letter_code
_entity_poly.pdbx_strand_id
1 'polypeptide(L)' 'MELKNLLAQAIQLQASDLHLKSGNPPVLRINGQIVAMDHQIISPAETRFV' A
#
# COMPACT_ATOMS: atom_id res chain seq x y z
N MET A 1 -7.18 6.02 5.91
CA MET A 1 -7.05 5.30 4.63
C MET A 1 -7.57 3.88 4.84
N GLU A 2 -8.51 3.40 4.03
CA GLU A 2 -9.13 2.08 4.24
C GLU A 2 -8.41 0.99 3.43
N LEU A 3 -8.07 -0.14 4.07
CA LEU A 3 -7.34 -1.25 3.45
C LEU A 3 -8.05 -1.77 2.19
N LYS A 4 -9.38 -1.89 2.22
CA LYS A 4 -10.16 -2.38 1.07
C LYS A 4 -9.99 -1.50 -0.17
N ASN A 5 -9.88 -0.18 0.01
CA ASN A 5 -9.69 0.75 -1.10
C ASN A 5 -8.29 0.62 -1.70
N LEU A 6 -7.26 0.37 -0.87
CA LEU A 6 -5.91 0.11 -1.36
C LEU A 6 -5.83 -1.20 -2.14
N LEU A 7 -6.49 -2.26 -1.65
CA LEU A 7 -6.55 -3.54 -2.34
C LEU A 7 -7.29 -3.43 -3.68
N ALA A 8 -8.39 -2.68 -3.74
CA ALA A 8 -9.10 -2.43 -4.99
C ALA A 8 -8.22 -1.68 -6.01
N GLN A 9 -7.47 -0.67 -5.56
CA GLN A 9 -6.50 0.04 -6.41
C GLN A 9 -5.36 -0.88 -6.88
N ALA A 10 -4.84 -1.74 -6.01
CA ALA A 10 -3.81 -2.72 -6.38
C ALA A 10 -4.30 -3.65 -7.51
N ILE A 11 -5.54 -4.13 -7.42
CA ILE A 11 -6.16 -4.93 -8.49
C ILE A 11 -6.31 -4.12 -9.78
N GLN A 12 -6.84 -2.90 -9.69
CA GLN A 12 -7.04 -2.02 -10.85
C GLN A 12 -5.72 -1.72 -11.58
N LEU A 13 -4.63 -1.55 -10.84
CA LEU A 13 -3.30 -1.29 -11.37
C LEU A 13 -2.51 -2.56 -11.72
N GLN A 14 -3.13 -3.73 -11.61
CA GLN A 14 -2.52 -5.04 -11.83
C GLN A 14 -1.22 -5.24 -11.03
N ALA A 15 -1.18 -4.70 -9.81
CA ALA A 15 -0.07 -4.90 -8.90
C ALA A 15 -0.08 -6.35 -8.39
N SER A 16 1.09 -6.98 -8.35
CA SER A 16 1.24 -8.32 -7.78
C SER A 16 1.21 -8.29 -6.25
N ASP A 17 1.65 -7.18 -5.66
CA ASP A 17 1.78 -7.03 -4.20
C ASP A 17 1.44 -5.60 -3.77
N LEU A 18 0.83 -5.48 -2.60
CA LEU A 18 0.64 -4.24 -1.85
C LEU A 18 1.46 -4.33 -0.56
N HIS A 19 2.44 -3.45 -0.42
CA HIS A 19 3.31 -3.36 0.75
C HIS A 19 2.82 -2.23 1.67
N LEU A 20 2.57 -2.58 2.93
CA LEU A 20 2.22 -1.62 3.99
C LEU A 20 3.28 -1.68 5.08
N LYS A 21 3.98 -0.56 5.28
CA LYS A 21 5.05 -0.43 6.27
C LYS A 21 5.01 0.95 6.87
N SER A 22 5.14 1.03 8.20
CA SER A 22 5.21 2.32 8.89
C SER A 22 6.41 3.15 8.42
N GLY A 23 6.22 4.47 8.34
CA GLY A 23 7.23 5.41 7.87
C GLY A 23 7.33 5.54 6.35
N ASN A 24 6.53 4.78 5.58
CA ASN A 24 6.39 4.94 4.14
C ASN A 24 4.91 5.11 3.74
N PRO A 25 4.61 5.72 2.58
CA PRO A 25 3.30 5.54 1.97
C PRO A 25 3.09 4.06 1.59
N PRO A 26 1.85 3.63 1.28
CA PRO A 26 1.61 2.37 0.60
C PRO A 26 2.45 2.24 -0.67
N VAL A 27 2.96 1.05 -0.92
CA VAL A 27 3.83 0.76 -2.07
C VAL A 27 3.28 -0.43 -2.84
N LEU A 28 3.25 -0.33 -4.17
CA LEU A 28 2.83 -1.41 -5.06
C LEU A 28 4.05 -2.04 -5.74
N ARG A 29 3.97 -3.33 -6.01
CA ARG A 29 4.84 -3.99 -6.99
C ARG A 29 4.06 -4.21 -8.27
N ILE A 30 4.45 -3.52 -9.35
CA ILE A 30 3.81 -3.60 -10.67
C ILE A 30 4.86 -4.03 -11.68
N ASN A 31 4.66 -5.18 -12.32
CA ASN A 31 5.62 -5.76 -13.29
C ASN A 31 7.07 -5.81 -12.77
N GLY A 32 7.23 -6.15 -11.48
CA GLY A 32 8.55 -6.23 -10.82
C GLY A 32 9.12 -4.89 -10.34
N GLN A 33 8.47 -3.76 -10.65
CA GLN A 33 8.91 -2.43 -10.21
C GLN A 33 8.19 -1.99 -8.94
N ILE A 34 8.92 -1.29 -8.06
CA ILE A 34 8.42 -0.74 -6.80
C ILE A 34 7.93 0.68 -7.05
N VAL A 35 6.64 0.92 -6.82
CA VAL A 35 5.98 2.21 -7.06
C VAL A 35 5.32 2.68 -5.77
N ALA A 36 5.78 3.81 -5.23
CA ALA A 36 5.13 4.47 -4.10
C ALA A 36 3.80 5.09 -4.55
N MET A 37 2.73 4.86 -3.81
CA MET A 37 1.44 5.48 -4.06
C MET A 37 1.44 6.92 -3.54
N ASP A 38 0.68 7.80 -4.19
CA ASP A 38 0.41 9.15 -3.69
C ASP A 38 -0.62 9.09 -2.55
N HIS A 39 -0.14 8.70 -1.38
CA HIS A 39 -0.93 8.54 -0.16
C HIS A 39 -0.12 9.00 1.05
N GLN A 40 -0.81 9.20 2.17
CA GLN A 40 -0.16 9.58 3.42
C GLN A 40 0.80 8.48 3.89
N ILE A 41 1.87 8.92 4.57
CA ILE A 41 2.80 8.01 5.25
C ILE A 41 2.05 7.25 6.34
N ILE A 42 2.20 5.93 6.32
CA ILE A 42 1.56 5.04 7.28
C ILE A 42 2.24 5.22 8.64
N SER A 43 1.46 5.49 9.67
CA SER A 43 1.94 5.56 11.05
C SER A 43 2.15 4.16 11.64
N PRO A 44 2.99 4.03 12.70
CA PRO A 44 3.13 2.75 13.40
C PRO A 44 1.84 2.22 14.03
N ALA A 45 0.84 3.07 14.31
CA ALA A 45 -0.43 2.63 14.88
C ALA A 45 -1.29 1.87 13.86
N GLU A 46 -1.26 2.31 12.60
CA GLU A 46 -2.07 1.74 11.51
C GLU A 46 -1.62 0.34 11.07
N THR A 47 -0.39 -0.06 11.37
CA THR A 47 0.15 -1.40 11.02
C THR A 47 0.00 -2.43 12.13
N ARG A 48 -0.63 -2.10 13.26
CA ARG A 48 -0.81 -3.04 14.37
C ARG A 48 -2.12 -3.79 14.24
N PHE A 49 -2.09 -5.09 14.50
CA PHE A 49 -3.28 -5.84 14.83
C PHE A 49 -3.58 -5.57 16.30
N VAL A 50 -4.74 -4.97 16.58
CA VAL A 50 -5.31 -4.86 17.93
C VAL A 50 -6.19 -6.05 18.24
#